data_AF-A0A3D4HKV4-F1
#
_entry.id   AF-A0A3D4HKV4-F1
#
_cell.length_a   1.000
_cell.length_b   1.000
_cell.length_c   1.000
_cell.angle_alpha   90.00
_cell.angle_beta   90.00
_cell.angle_gamma   90.00
#
_symmetry.space_group_name_H-M   'P 1'
#
loop_
_entity.id
_entity.type
_entity.pdbx_description
1 polymer ?
#
loop_
_entity_poly.entity_id
_entity_poly.type
_entity_poly.pdbx_seq_one_letter_code
_entity_poly.pdbx_strand_id
1 'polypeptide(L)'
;LYGGANQAAIQFGYGSASNFKSTLNAPTSKINDSWSFLVLDNFMIQPWDELSIMFMLAYQETDNGQDKDSRSSWITSGVRPVWHFTRELGLAFEGSVDYTDPFAGSAGELYKFTIAPQITPDWDFAVRPILRVFFTYALWSDSFKGRIGGDTYRRNTDGIAAGVQVEASW
;
A
#
# COMPACT_ATOMS: atom_id res chain seq x y z
N LEU A 1 -20.45 16.38 -11.28
CA LEU A 1 -19.23 15.57 -11.13
C LEU A 1 -19.01 15.35 -9.64
N TYR A 2 -18.99 14.11 -9.16
CA TYR A 2 -19.12 13.70 -7.74
C TYR A 2 -17.90 14.01 -6.85
N GLY A 3 -17.23 15.15 -7.06
CA GLY A 3 -15.97 15.47 -6.39
C GLY A 3 -14.89 14.39 -6.63
N GLY A 4 -13.69 14.61 -6.11
CA GLY A 4 -12.62 13.61 -6.16
C GLY A 4 -11.57 13.81 -7.25
N ALA A 5 -10.62 12.87 -7.29
CA ALA A 5 -9.45 12.91 -8.15
C ALA A 5 -9.06 11.49 -8.58
N ASN A 6 -8.55 11.34 -9.80
CA ASN A 6 -7.88 10.14 -10.27
C ASN A 6 -6.46 10.52 -10.71
N GLN A 7 -5.51 9.68 -10.37
CA GLN A 7 -4.12 9.80 -10.77
C GLN A 7 -3.64 8.44 -11.27
N ALA A 8 -3.30 8.39 -12.55
CA ALA A 8 -2.67 7.24 -13.17
C ALA A 8 -1.25 7.60 -13.59
N ALA A 9 -0.31 6.66 -13.44
CA ALA A 9 1.05 6.82 -13.92
C ALA A 9 1.59 5.51 -14.51
N ILE A 10 2.41 5.67 -15.54
CA ILE A 10 3.23 4.61 -16.13
C ILE A 10 4.66 5.10 -16.08
N GLN A 11 5.56 4.29 -15.53
CA GLN A 11 6.97 4.60 -15.38
C GLN A 11 7.81 3.45 -15.92
N PHE A 12 8.86 3.80 -16.65
CA PHE A 12 9.89 2.87 -17.08
C PHE A 12 11.26 3.50 -16.81
N GLY A 13 12.14 2.74 -16.16
CA GLY A 13 13.47 3.18 -15.78
C GLY A 13 14.50 2.12 -16.13
N TYR A 14 15.66 2.54 -16.62
CA TYR A 14 16.76 1.66 -17.00
C TYR A 14 18.06 2.15 -16.36
N GLY A 15 19.00 1.23 -16.11
CA GLY A 15 20.30 1.61 -15.58
C GLY A 15 20.19 2.17 -14.16
N SER A 16 20.88 3.28 -13.92
CA SER A 16 20.78 4.02 -12.66
C SER A 16 19.39 4.60 -12.36
N ALA A 17 18.52 4.73 -13.37
CA ALA A 17 17.16 5.25 -13.22
C ALA A 17 16.11 4.18 -12.84
N SER A 18 16.51 2.90 -12.75
CA SER A 18 15.58 1.78 -12.46
C SER A 18 15.08 1.72 -11.02
N ASN A 19 15.65 2.49 -10.09
CA ASN A 19 15.37 2.33 -8.65
C ASN A 19 14.00 2.88 -8.20
N PHE A 20 13.39 3.84 -8.92
CA PHE A 20 12.13 4.56 -8.57
C PHE A 20 12.00 5.07 -7.11
N LYS A 21 13.08 5.01 -6.32
CA LYS A 21 13.16 5.49 -4.95
C LYS A 21 13.79 6.87 -4.93
N SER A 22 13.47 7.64 -3.90
CA SER A 22 14.10 8.94 -3.59
C SER A 22 15.55 8.81 -3.08
N THR A 23 16.13 7.61 -3.10
CA THR A 23 17.50 7.33 -2.66
C THR A 23 18.33 6.85 -3.84
N LEU A 24 19.60 7.24 -3.87
CA LEU A 24 20.58 6.69 -4.79
C LEU A 24 21.07 5.35 -4.24
N ASN A 25 20.87 4.27 -4.99
CA ASN A 25 21.51 3.01 -4.66
C ASN A 25 23.00 3.12 -4.93
N ALA A 26 23.82 2.49 -4.08
CA ALA A 26 25.23 2.32 -4.39
C ALA A 26 25.36 1.62 -5.76
N PRO A 27 26.19 2.15 -6.68
CA PRO A 27 26.31 1.57 -8.01
C PRO A 27 26.86 0.15 -7.90
N THR A 28 26.14 -0.80 -8.49
CA THR A 28 26.59 -2.19 -8.63
C THR A 28 27.16 -2.39 -10.03
N SER A 29 28.03 -3.39 -10.21
CA SER A 29 28.59 -3.71 -11.54
C SER A 29 27.54 -4.13 -12.57
N LYS A 30 26.33 -4.49 -12.12
CA LYS A 30 25.21 -4.96 -12.93
C LYS A 30 24.12 -3.89 -13.14
N ILE A 31 24.31 -2.68 -12.60
CA ILE A 31 23.28 -1.63 -12.68
C ILE A 31 22.92 -1.27 -14.12
N ASN A 32 23.87 -1.37 -15.05
CA ASN A 32 23.67 -1.07 -16.47
C ASN A 32 22.70 -2.04 -17.17
N ASP A 33 22.40 -3.20 -16.57
CA ASP A 33 21.47 -4.18 -17.11
C ASP A 33 20.13 -4.18 -16.35
N SER A 34 19.99 -3.31 -15.33
CA SER A 34 18.79 -3.22 -14.51
C SER A 34 17.69 -2.40 -15.16
N TRP A 35 16.44 -2.77 -14.91
CA TRP A 35 15.27 -2.00 -15.34
C TRP A 35 14.09 -2.18 -14.39
N SER A 36 13.18 -1.22 -14.38
CA SER A 36 11.90 -1.31 -13.68
C SER A 36 10.78 -0.76 -14.53
N PHE A 37 9.62 -1.37 -14.39
CA PHE A 37 8.37 -0.95 -14.98
C PHE A 37 7.32 -0.87 -13.86
N LEU A 38 6.64 0.28 -13.76
CA LEU A 38 5.60 0.52 -12.76
C LEU A 38 4.37 1.10 -13.46
N VAL A 39 3.22 0.49 -13.21
CA VAL A 39 1.91 1.07 -13.51
C VAL A 39 1.18 1.24 -12.20
N LEU A 40 0.62 2.41 -11.96
CA LEU A 40 -0.24 2.67 -10.82
C LEU A 40 -1.45 3.48 -11.24
N ASP A 41 -2.57 3.19 -10.59
CA ASP A 41 -3.77 4.00 -10.62
C ASP A 41 -4.25 4.16 -9.18
N ASN A 42 -4.54 5.40 -8.80
CA ASN A 42 -5.28 5.67 -7.59
C ASN A 42 -6.42 6.61 -7.91
N PHE A 43 -7.55 6.43 -7.24
CA PHE A 43 -8.61 7.41 -7.29
C PHE A 43 -9.32 7.54 -5.97
N MET A 44 -9.91 8.71 -5.79
CA MET A 44 -10.75 9.06 -4.67
C MET A 44 -12.02 9.69 -5.22
N ILE A 45 -13.17 9.24 -4.72
CA ILE A 45 -14.49 9.77 -5.07
C ILE A 45 -15.33 9.95 -3.81
N GLN A 46 -16.27 10.89 -3.85
CA GLN A 46 -17.25 11.10 -2.80
C GLN A 46 -18.65 11.10 -3.43
N PRO A 47 -19.20 9.91 -3.76
CA PRO A 47 -20.49 9.81 -4.44
C PRO A 47 -21.63 10.46 -3.67
N TRP A 48 -21.57 10.43 -2.34
CA TRP A 48 -22.53 11.06 -1.42
C TRP A 48 -21.77 11.76 -0.30
N ASP A 49 -22.43 12.68 0.38
CA ASP A 49 -21.86 13.43 1.49
C ASP A 49 -21.37 12.51 2.63
N GLU A 50 -22.04 11.39 2.85
CA GLU A 50 -21.74 10.41 3.89
C GLU A 50 -20.73 9.34 3.47
N LEU A 51 -20.34 9.26 2.19
CA LEU A 51 -19.48 8.20 1.69
C LEU A 51 -18.35 8.73 0.84
N SER A 52 -17.13 8.58 1.35
CA SER A 52 -15.90 8.76 0.57
C SER A 52 -15.25 7.41 0.28
N ILE A 53 -14.70 7.21 -0.90
CA ILE A 53 -14.03 5.97 -1.30
C ILE A 53 -12.68 6.32 -1.93
N MET A 54 -11.63 5.67 -1.45
CA MET A 54 -10.33 5.64 -2.12
C MET A 54 -10.04 4.22 -2.63
N PHE A 55 -9.46 4.12 -3.81
CA PHE A 55 -8.99 2.88 -4.42
C PHE A 55 -7.57 3.07 -4.94
N MET A 56 -6.78 1.99 -4.91
CA MET A 56 -5.43 1.95 -5.47
C MET A 56 -5.17 0.59 -6.10
N LEU A 57 -4.50 0.60 -7.25
CA LEU A 57 -3.95 -0.55 -7.93
C LEU A 57 -2.53 -0.20 -8.38
N ALA A 58 -1.56 -1.08 -8.13
CA ALA A 58 -0.24 -0.94 -8.71
C ALA A 58 0.33 -2.29 -9.12
N TYR A 59 1.07 -2.29 -10.21
CA TYR A 59 1.87 -3.41 -10.70
C TYR A 59 3.28 -2.90 -10.96
N GLN A 60 4.27 -3.58 -10.40
CA GLN A 60 5.68 -3.32 -10.63
C GLN A 60 6.42 -4.59 -11.01
N GLU A 61 7.24 -4.49 -12.04
CA GLU A 61 8.22 -5.49 -12.41
C GLU A 61 9.61 -4.84 -12.34
N THR A 62 10.56 -5.51 -11.70
CA THR A 62 11.94 -5.02 -11.61
C THR A 62 12.90 -6.15 -11.97
N ASP A 63 13.91 -5.83 -12.79
CA ASP A 63 15.08 -6.66 -13.02
C ASP A 63 16.32 -5.94 -12.46
N ASN A 64 17.08 -6.63 -11.61
CA ASN A 64 18.26 -6.08 -10.94
C ASN A 64 19.57 -6.29 -11.73
N GLY A 65 19.51 -6.87 -12.93
CA GLY A 65 20.64 -7.12 -13.82
C GLY A 65 21.54 -8.30 -13.42
N GLN A 66 21.17 -9.07 -12.39
CA GLN A 66 21.92 -10.26 -11.99
C GLN A 66 21.73 -11.40 -13.00
N ASP A 67 22.66 -12.36 -13.01
CA ASP A 67 22.60 -13.48 -13.97
C ASP A 67 21.56 -14.55 -13.59
N LYS A 68 21.13 -14.57 -12.32
CA LYS A 68 20.10 -15.47 -11.77
C LYS A 68 19.23 -14.70 -10.79
N ASP A 69 17.98 -15.14 -10.63
CA ASP A 69 17.08 -14.60 -9.61
C ASP A 69 16.96 -13.07 -9.72
N SER A 70 16.97 -12.59 -10.97
CA SER A 70 17.16 -11.18 -11.28
C SER A 70 15.87 -10.39 -11.32
N ARG A 71 14.72 -11.07 -11.41
CA ARG A 71 13.40 -10.46 -11.56
C ARG A 71 12.57 -10.54 -10.30
N SER A 72 11.81 -9.50 -10.04
CA SER A 72 10.80 -9.46 -9.00
C SER A 72 9.54 -8.80 -9.54
N SER A 73 8.39 -9.39 -9.23
CA SER A 73 7.09 -8.85 -9.55
C SER A 73 6.33 -8.52 -8.26
N TRP A 74 5.61 -7.41 -8.26
CA TRP A 74 4.75 -7.00 -7.17
C TRP A 74 3.46 -6.44 -7.74
N ILE A 75 2.33 -6.89 -7.21
CA ILE A 75 1.02 -6.34 -7.52
C ILE A 75 0.28 -6.10 -6.21
N THR A 76 -0.37 -4.95 -6.12
CA THR A 76 -1.14 -4.56 -4.95
C THR A 76 -2.47 -3.94 -5.37
N SER A 77 -3.51 -4.20 -4.60
CA SER A 77 -4.80 -3.57 -4.78
C SER A 77 -5.41 -3.30 -3.41
N GLY A 78 -6.02 -2.14 -3.26
CA GLY A 78 -6.62 -1.74 -2.00
C GLY A 78 -7.80 -0.80 -2.18
N VAL A 79 -8.74 -0.87 -1.25
CA VAL A 79 -9.89 0.03 -1.18
C VAL A 79 -10.09 0.51 0.25
N ARG A 80 -10.49 1.77 0.38
CA ARG A 80 -10.76 2.41 1.65
C ARG A 80 -12.05 3.24 1.58
N PRO A 81 -13.22 2.64 1.83
CA PRO A 81 -14.43 3.41 2.06
C PRO A 81 -14.43 4.02 3.48
N VAL A 82 -14.97 5.23 3.57
CA VAL A 82 -15.19 5.95 4.83
C VAL A 82 -16.65 6.35 4.86
N TRP A 83 -17.36 5.88 5.89
CA TRP A 83 -18.73 6.29 6.16
C TRP A 83 -18.74 7.40 7.22
N HIS A 84 -19.23 8.57 6.87
CA HIS A 84 -19.35 9.72 7.77
C HIS A 84 -20.74 9.70 8.43
N PHE A 85 -20.76 9.59 9.76
CA PHE A 85 -22.00 9.63 10.55
C PHE A 85 -22.40 11.06 10.91
N THR A 86 -21.40 11.88 11.22
CA THR A 86 -21.53 13.32 11.40
C THR A 86 -20.43 14.02 10.62
N ARG A 87 -20.41 15.35 10.65
CA ARG A 87 -19.32 16.14 10.09
C ARG A 87 -17.96 15.76 10.68
N GLU A 88 -17.92 15.36 11.95
CA GLU A 88 -16.70 15.08 12.68
C GLU A 88 -16.43 13.59 12.90
N LEU A 89 -17.46 12.74 12.85
CA LEU A 89 -17.35 11.32 13.18
C LEU A 89 -17.54 10.46 11.94
N GLY A 90 -16.56 9.60 11.68
CA GLY A 90 -16.61 8.63 10.60
C GLY A 90 -16.06 7.26 10.98
N LEU A 91 -16.30 6.29 10.11
CA LEU A 91 -15.79 4.93 10.21
C LEU A 91 -15.11 4.55 8.90
N ALA A 92 -13.79 4.40 8.95
CA ALA A 92 -13.01 3.93 7.83
C ALA A 92 -12.89 2.41 7.86
N PHE A 93 -13.03 1.81 6.70
CA PHE A 93 -12.63 0.43 6.44
C PHE A 93 -11.49 0.45 5.43
N GLU A 94 -10.52 -0.44 5.58
CA GLU A 94 -9.46 -0.62 4.59
C GLU A 94 -9.26 -2.11 4.33
N GLY A 95 -9.29 -2.50 3.06
CA GLY A 95 -8.98 -3.85 2.62
C GLY A 95 -7.90 -3.77 1.55
N SER A 96 -6.85 -4.58 1.68
CA SER A 96 -5.81 -4.68 0.65
C SER A 96 -5.30 -6.09 0.47
N VAL A 97 -4.79 -6.35 -0.73
CA VAL A 97 -4.06 -7.56 -1.10
C VAL A 97 -2.77 -7.16 -1.79
N ASP A 98 -1.69 -7.85 -1.42
CA ASP A 98 -0.37 -7.73 -2.03
C ASP A 98 0.07 -9.13 -2.48
N TYR A 99 0.47 -9.28 -3.74
CA TYR A 99 1.19 -10.45 -4.22
C TYR A 99 2.62 -10.01 -4.56
N THR A 100 3.60 -10.76 -4.09
CA THR A 100 5.02 -10.51 -4.40
C THR A 100 5.69 -11.80 -4.83
N ASP A 101 6.32 -11.78 -6.00
CA ASP A 101 7.34 -12.74 -6.42
C ASP A 101 8.72 -12.08 -6.27
N PRO A 102 9.50 -12.42 -5.23
CA PRO A 102 10.76 -11.77 -4.94
C PRO A 102 11.87 -12.26 -5.88
N PHE A 103 12.93 -11.46 -6.03
CA PHE A 103 14.18 -11.86 -6.70
C PHE A 103 14.62 -13.27 -6.32
N ALA A 104 14.69 -13.54 -5.02
CA ALA A 104 15.01 -14.87 -4.47
C ALA A 104 14.02 -15.24 -3.37
N GLY A 105 13.59 -16.50 -3.37
CA GLY A 105 12.62 -17.05 -2.43
C GLY A 105 11.39 -17.59 -3.14
N SER A 106 10.27 -17.60 -2.44
CA SER A 106 9.00 -18.07 -2.99
C SER A 106 8.00 -16.92 -3.02
N ALA A 107 7.22 -16.87 -4.09
CA ALA A 107 6.10 -15.96 -4.20
C ALA A 107 5.08 -16.17 -3.07
N GLY A 108 4.33 -15.14 -2.76
CA GLY A 108 3.31 -15.19 -1.72
C GLY A 108 2.39 -13.99 -1.74
N GLU A 109 1.35 -14.10 -0.93
CA GLU A 109 0.29 -13.11 -0.81
C GLU A 109 0.20 -12.62 0.63
N LEU A 110 -0.23 -11.38 0.79
CA LEU A 110 -0.61 -10.78 2.06
C LEU A 110 -1.96 -10.09 1.90
N TYR A 111 -2.88 -10.38 2.81
CA TYR A 111 -4.18 -9.73 2.91
C TYR A 111 -4.23 -8.92 4.20
N LYS A 112 -4.79 -7.72 4.13
CA LYS A 112 -4.93 -6.83 5.29
C LYS A 112 -6.32 -6.25 5.33
N PHE A 113 -6.93 -6.28 6.51
CA PHE A 113 -8.24 -5.71 6.80
C PHE A 113 -8.14 -4.81 8.01
N THR A 114 -8.67 -3.59 7.93
CA THR A 114 -8.69 -2.62 9.03
C THR A 114 -10.07 -2.01 9.16
N ILE A 115 -10.50 -1.82 10.40
CA ILE A 115 -11.63 -0.98 10.78
C ILE A 115 -11.12 0.12 11.70
N ALA A 116 -11.52 1.36 11.45
CA ALA A 116 -11.02 2.51 12.18
C ALA A 116 -12.08 3.60 12.37
N PRO A 117 -12.75 3.65 13.54
CA PRO A 117 -13.48 4.85 13.95
C PRO A 117 -12.53 6.04 14.00
N GLN A 118 -12.94 7.15 13.39
CA GLN A 118 -12.12 8.34 13.24
C GLN A 118 -12.89 9.62 13.55
N ILE A 119 -12.16 10.60 14.07
CA ILE A 119 -12.63 11.96 14.34
C ILE A 119 -11.85 12.93 13.44
N THR A 120 -12.57 13.76 12.71
CA THR A 120 -12.06 14.75 11.76
C THR A 120 -12.70 16.13 12.03
N PRO A 121 -12.09 17.25 11.57
CA PRO A 121 -12.74 18.57 11.61
C PRO A 121 -13.90 18.73 10.62
N ASP A 122 -13.96 17.89 9.58
CA ASP A 122 -14.94 17.98 8.49
C ASP A 122 -15.15 16.64 7.78
N TRP A 123 -16.27 16.54 7.05
CA TRP A 123 -16.75 15.40 6.25
C TRP A 123 -15.98 15.06 4.97
N ASP A 124 -14.85 15.72 4.69
CA ASP A 124 -14.07 15.48 3.47
C ASP A 124 -12.94 14.47 3.73
N PHE A 125 -12.72 13.56 2.79
CA PHE A 125 -11.70 12.51 2.88
C PHE A 125 -10.27 13.04 3.08
N ALA A 126 -9.93 14.15 2.42
CA ALA A 126 -8.59 14.73 2.43
C ALA A 126 -8.37 15.66 3.63
N VAL A 127 -9.39 15.91 4.45
CA VAL A 127 -9.27 16.77 5.64
C VAL A 127 -8.37 16.13 6.68
N ARG A 128 -7.47 16.94 7.23
CA ARG A 128 -6.60 16.64 8.35
C ARG A 128 -6.64 17.83 9.32
N PRO A 129 -6.42 17.63 10.64
CA PRO A 129 -5.99 16.39 11.30
C PRO A 129 -7.08 15.31 11.44
N ILE A 130 -6.66 14.07 11.68
CA ILE A 130 -7.54 12.94 11.99
C ILE A 130 -7.00 12.19 13.21
N LEU A 131 -7.86 11.93 14.20
CA LEU A 131 -7.61 10.97 15.28
C LEU A 131 -8.38 9.69 14.98
N ARG A 132 -7.70 8.54 14.99
CA ARG A 132 -8.34 7.23 14.77
C ARG A 132 -7.98 6.24 15.86
N VAL A 133 -8.96 5.43 16.23
CA VAL A 133 -8.75 4.15 16.90
C VAL A 133 -8.84 3.09 15.81
N PHE A 134 -7.94 2.11 15.77
CA PHE A 134 -7.94 1.10 14.72
C PHE A 134 -7.80 -0.32 15.28
N PHE A 135 -8.36 -1.26 14.52
CA PHE A 135 -8.11 -2.68 14.62
C PHE A 135 -7.81 -3.22 13.22
N THR A 136 -6.69 -3.93 13.09
CA THR A 136 -6.20 -4.52 11.86
C THR A 136 -6.00 -6.01 12.06
N TYR A 137 -6.44 -6.79 11.08
CA TYR A 137 -6.11 -8.20 10.93
C TYR A 137 -5.39 -8.42 9.60
N ALA A 138 -4.33 -9.20 9.63
CA ALA A 138 -3.57 -9.55 8.43
C ALA A 138 -3.34 -11.06 8.36
N LEU A 139 -3.28 -11.56 7.13
CA LEU A 139 -3.02 -12.95 6.77
C LEU A 139 -1.94 -12.97 5.68
N TRP A 140 -1.06 -13.95 5.68
CA TRP A 140 -0.04 -14.09 4.64
C TRP A 140 0.30 -15.56 4.35
N SER A 141 0.79 -15.82 3.15
CA SER A 141 1.20 -17.16 2.71
C SER A 141 2.35 -17.72 3.56
N ASP A 142 2.46 -19.05 3.63
CA ASP A 142 3.56 -19.75 4.33
C ASP A 142 4.95 -19.33 3.82
N SER A 143 5.08 -18.93 2.55
CA SER A 143 6.31 -18.39 1.97
C SER A 143 6.81 -17.11 2.66
N PHE A 144 5.91 -16.36 3.32
CA PHE A 144 6.22 -15.15 4.07
C PHE A 144 6.34 -15.38 5.57
N LYS A 145 6.21 -16.63 6.04
CA LYS A 145 6.39 -16.99 7.44
C LYS A 145 7.77 -16.58 7.95
N GLY A 146 7.81 -15.86 9.07
CA GLY A 146 9.04 -15.34 9.64
C GLY A 146 9.60 -14.09 8.95
N ARG A 147 8.91 -13.56 7.92
CA ARG A 147 9.30 -12.33 7.20
C ARG A 147 8.38 -11.14 7.49
N ILE A 148 7.19 -11.39 8.05
CA ILE A 148 6.15 -10.39 8.32
C ILE A 148 5.91 -10.26 9.83
N GLY A 149 5.68 -9.04 10.31
CA GLY A 149 5.24 -8.79 11.69
C GLY A 149 6.32 -8.89 12.78
N GLY A 150 7.60 -9.04 12.40
CA GLY A 150 8.71 -9.09 13.35
C GLY A 150 8.73 -10.36 14.23
N ASP A 151 9.51 -10.33 15.32
CA ASP A 151 9.72 -11.52 16.17
C ASP A 151 8.43 -12.06 16.80
N THR A 152 7.46 -11.19 17.10
CA THR A 152 6.15 -11.54 17.66
C THR A 152 5.38 -12.51 16.77
N TYR A 153 5.41 -12.30 15.45
CA TYR A 153 4.67 -13.10 14.46
C TYR A 153 5.56 -14.05 13.66
N ARG A 154 6.80 -14.27 14.10
CA ARG A 154 7.82 -15.04 13.36
C ARG A 154 7.39 -16.46 12.97
N ARG A 155 6.49 -17.08 13.73
CA ARG A 155 5.99 -18.44 13.47
C ARG A 155 4.55 -18.47 12.99
N ASN A 156 3.97 -17.31 12.69
CA ASN A 156 2.58 -17.17 12.31
C ASN A 156 2.46 -16.87 10.82
N THR A 157 1.25 -17.10 10.31
CA THR A 157 0.78 -16.72 8.97
C THR A 157 -0.34 -15.70 9.05
N ASP A 158 -0.55 -15.14 10.23
CA ASP A 158 -1.59 -14.19 10.54
C ASP A 158 -1.20 -13.36 11.78
N GLY A 159 -1.83 -12.20 11.94
CA GLY A 159 -1.56 -11.31 13.06
C GLY A 159 -2.58 -10.20 13.21
N ILE A 160 -2.64 -9.65 14.43
CA ILE A 160 -3.52 -8.53 14.78
C ILE A 160 -2.70 -7.31 15.20
N ALA A 161 -3.24 -6.12 14.93
CA ALA A 161 -2.72 -4.89 15.50
C ALA A 161 -3.89 -3.98 15.87
N ALA A 162 -3.80 -3.32 17.01
CA ALA A 162 -4.80 -2.35 17.43
C ALA A 162 -4.11 -1.19 18.14
N GLY A 163 -4.69 0.00 18.04
CA GLY A 163 -4.10 1.18 18.66
C GLY A 163 -4.86 2.46 18.36
N VAL A 164 -4.22 3.57 18.74
CA VAL A 164 -4.69 4.93 18.50
C VAL A 164 -3.62 5.68 17.71
N GLN A 165 -4.02 6.45 16.70
CA GLN A 165 -3.11 7.18 15.82
C GLN A 165 -3.69 8.56 15.49
N VAL A 166 -2.81 9.56 15.38
CA VAL A 166 -3.13 10.88 14.83
C VAL A 166 -2.38 11.08 13.51
N GLU A 167 -3.03 11.68 12.51
CA GLU A 167 -2.42 12.15 11.25
C GLU A 167 -2.78 13.61 11.03
N ALA A 168 -1.81 14.46 10.69
CA ALA A 168 -2.02 15.90 10.52
C ALA A 168 -1.15 16.47 9.39
N SER A 169 -1.68 17.48 8.69
CA SER A 169 -0.99 18.30 7.68
C SER A 169 -1.51 19.73 7.76
N TRP A 170 -0.66 20.73 7.52
CA TRP A 170 -0.96 22.17 7.64
C TRP A 170 -0.46 22.97 6.45
#